data_AF-A0A259IB00-F1
#
_entry.id   AF-A0A259IB00-F1
#
_cell.length_a   1.000
_cell.length_b   1.000
_cell.length_c   1.000
_cell.angle_alpha   90.00
_cell.angle_beta   90.00
_cell.angle_gamma   90.00
#
_symmetry.space_group_name_H-M   'P 1'
#
loop_
_entity.id
_entity.type
_entity.pdbx_description
1 polymer ?
#
loop_
_entity_poly.entity_id
_entity_poly.type
_entity_poly.pdbx_seq_one_letter_code
_entity_poly.pdbx_strand_id
1 'polypeptide(L)'
;MFATFRTLVTAVAAASLAVPAIAQTASHVGHSVAEQSVRNVVLVHGAFADGAGWRGVYDELTSRGYRVTIVQNPLTSLADDVAATKRAIARQDGPVILVGHSWGGTVITESGDDPQVAGLVYVSALS
;
A
#
# COMPACT_ATOMS: atom_id res chain seq x y z
N MET A 1 39.92 50.61 -65.73
CA MET A 1 40.28 49.40 -64.98
C MET A 1 38.99 48.69 -64.58
N PHE A 2 38.49 47.79 -65.45
CA PHE A 2 37.42 46.82 -65.18
C PHE A 2 37.60 45.64 -66.14
N ALA A 3 37.55 44.42 -65.58
CA ALA A 3 37.19 43.11 -66.17
C ALA A 3 37.80 42.04 -65.22
N THR A 4 37.08 41.59 -64.19
CA THR A 4 36.15 40.45 -64.16
C THR A 4 36.76 39.15 -64.70
N PHE A 5 37.10 38.23 -63.80
CA PHE A 5 37.20 36.80 -64.11
C PHE A 5 36.35 35.99 -63.13
N ARG A 6 35.55 35.10 -63.71
CA ARG A 6 34.51 34.27 -63.12
C ARG A 6 35.11 32.88 -62.91
N THR A 7 35.10 32.37 -61.69
CA THR A 7 35.45 30.95 -61.41
C THR A 7 34.33 30.32 -60.61
N LEU A 8 33.67 29.33 -61.21
CA LEU A 8 32.72 28.40 -60.61
C LEU A 8 33.49 27.24 -59.98
N VAL A 9 33.21 26.90 -58.71
CA VAL A 9 33.53 25.57 -58.16
C VAL A 9 32.44 25.14 -57.16
N THR A 10 31.56 24.26 -57.64
CA THR A 10 31.07 23.01 -57.04
C THR A 10 30.48 23.00 -55.61
N ALA A 11 29.18 22.70 -55.55
CA ALA A 11 28.46 22.31 -54.34
C ALA A 11 28.87 20.89 -53.87
N VAL A 12 29.14 20.73 -52.57
CA VAL A 12 29.27 19.43 -51.91
C VAL A 12 28.00 19.20 -51.08
N ALA A 13 27.21 18.21 -51.46
CA ALA A 13 26.15 17.63 -50.65
C ALA A 13 26.68 16.35 -49.98
N ALA A 14 26.54 16.23 -48.66
CA ALA A 14 26.78 14.97 -47.95
C ALA A 14 25.89 14.83 -46.70
N ALA A 15 24.80 14.08 -46.91
CA ALA A 15 24.01 13.21 -46.04
C ALA A 15 24.03 13.43 -44.50
N SER A 16 22.90 13.92 -43.97
CA SER A 16 22.52 13.74 -42.57
C SER A 16 22.02 12.30 -42.34
N LEU A 17 22.70 11.53 -41.49
CA LEU A 17 22.22 10.22 -41.06
C LEU A 17 21.00 10.41 -40.14
N ALA A 18 19.81 10.14 -40.64
CA ALA A 18 18.60 10.06 -39.83
C ALA A 18 18.64 8.76 -39.02
N VAL A 19 18.84 8.87 -37.71
CA VAL A 19 18.66 7.76 -36.77
C VAL A 19 17.15 7.55 -36.60
N PRO A 20 16.57 6.36 -36.91
CA PRO A 20 15.18 6.11 -36.61
C PRO A 20 15.02 6.03 -35.08
N ALA A 21 14.25 6.96 -34.51
CA ALA A 21 13.84 6.89 -33.12
C ALA A 21 12.94 5.66 -32.93
N ILE A 22 13.48 4.62 -32.31
CA ILE A 22 12.70 3.47 -31.87
C ILE A 22 11.75 3.99 -30.80
N ALA A 23 10.47 4.14 -31.14
CA ALA A 23 9.42 4.44 -30.19
C ALA A 23 9.32 3.25 -29.23
N GLN A 24 9.93 3.38 -28.05
CA GLN A 24 9.74 2.44 -26.96
C GLN A 24 8.28 2.55 -26.50
N THR A 25 7.44 1.62 -26.93
CA THR A 25 6.14 1.41 -26.30
C THR A 25 6.44 0.85 -24.92
N ALA A 26 6.48 1.73 -23.91
CA ALA A 26 6.43 1.32 -22.53
C ALA A 26 5.16 0.49 -22.36
N SER A 27 5.34 -0.82 -22.33
CA SER A 27 4.30 -1.72 -21.88
C SER A 27 4.16 -1.44 -20.38
N HIS A 28 3.33 -0.46 -20.04
CA HIS A 28 2.75 -0.43 -18.72
C HIS A 28 1.98 -1.75 -18.63
N VAL A 29 2.58 -2.73 -17.95
CA VAL A 29 1.83 -3.79 -17.30
C VAL A 29 0.93 -3.04 -16.34
N GLY A 30 -0.24 -2.67 -16.83
CA GLY A 30 -1.32 -2.16 -16.02
C GLY A 30 -1.67 -3.31 -15.10
N HIS A 31 -1.15 -3.27 -13.88
CA HIS A 31 -1.93 -3.78 -12.78
C HIS A 31 -3.22 -2.97 -12.84
N SER A 32 -4.26 -3.56 -13.41
CA SER A 32 -5.58 -2.96 -13.40
C SER A 32 -5.87 -2.65 -11.94
N VAL A 33 -5.82 -1.37 -11.58
CA VAL A 33 -6.28 -0.82 -10.30
C VAL A 33 -7.82 -0.86 -10.32
N ALA A 34 -8.35 -2.05 -10.61
CA ALA A 34 -9.72 -2.41 -10.45
C ALA A 34 -9.74 -3.44 -9.31
N GLU A 35 -10.32 -3.02 -8.18
CA GLU A 35 -11.11 -3.92 -7.33
C GLU A 35 -10.43 -4.93 -6.39
N GLN A 36 -9.16 -4.77 -5.98
CA GLN A 36 -8.72 -5.38 -4.69
C GLN A 36 -9.05 -4.46 -3.54
N SER A 37 -10.36 -4.27 -3.30
CA SER A 37 -10.82 -3.60 -2.09
C SER A 37 -10.47 -4.47 -0.88
N VAL A 38 -9.60 -3.99 0.01
CA VAL A 38 -9.30 -4.67 1.27
C VAL A 38 -10.57 -4.66 2.11
N ARG A 39 -11.16 -5.84 2.37
CA ARG A 39 -12.41 -5.99 3.13
C ARG A 39 -12.22 -6.54 4.54
N ASN A 40 -11.04 -7.07 4.87
CA ASN A 40 -10.77 -7.61 6.19
C ASN A 40 -10.24 -6.52 7.12
N VAL A 41 -10.83 -6.40 8.30
CA VAL A 41 -10.43 -5.44 9.34
C VAL A 41 -10.25 -6.18 10.65
N VAL A 42 -9.09 -6.02 11.28
CA VAL A 42 -8.81 -6.59 12.61
C VAL A 42 -8.68 -5.45 13.61
N LEU A 43 -9.57 -5.41 14.60
CA LEU A 43 -9.64 -4.38 15.62
C LEU A 43 -8.96 -4.86 16.90
N VAL A 44 -8.01 -4.08 17.41
CA VAL A 44 -7.13 -4.41 18.54
C VAL A 44 -7.31 -3.36 19.64
N HIS A 45 -7.77 -3.77 20.82
CA HIS A 45 -8.05 -2.84 21.92
C HIS A 45 -6.80 -2.42 22.69
N GLY A 46 -6.95 -1.35 23.48
CA GLY A 46 -5.90 -0.81 24.35
C GLY A 46 -5.77 -1.53 25.70
N ALA A 47 -4.86 -1.04 26.54
CA ALA A 47 -4.66 -1.55 27.89
C ALA A 47 -5.89 -1.27 28.78
N PHE A 48 -6.11 -2.14 29.78
CA PHE A 48 -7.23 -2.06 30.74
C PHE A 48 -8.64 -2.06 30.12
N ALA A 49 -8.75 -2.45 28.85
CA ALA A 49 -9.99 -2.56 28.10
C ALA A 49 -10.16 -3.99 27.57
N ASP A 50 -11.30 -4.24 26.95
CA ASP A 50 -11.57 -5.43 26.16
C ASP A 50 -12.10 -5.02 24.77
N GLY A 51 -12.38 -6.02 23.93
CA GLY A 51 -12.92 -5.82 22.59
C GLY A 51 -14.34 -5.23 22.54
N ALA A 52 -15.09 -5.13 23.64
CA ALA A 52 -16.45 -4.58 23.62
C ALA A 52 -16.46 -3.09 23.25
N GLY A 53 -15.37 -2.36 23.53
CA GLY A 53 -15.20 -0.97 23.10
C GLY A 53 -15.27 -0.77 21.58
N TRP A 54 -15.05 -1.83 20.80
CA TRP A 54 -15.15 -1.81 19.34
C TRP A 54 -16.54 -2.14 18.79
N ARG A 55 -17.54 -2.46 19.62
CA ARG A 55 -18.88 -2.91 19.17
C ARG A 55 -19.51 -1.98 18.13
N GLY A 56 -19.52 -0.66 18.39
CA GLY A 56 -20.11 0.31 17.48
C GLY A 56 -19.38 0.39 16.12
N VAL A 57 -18.05 0.30 16.13
CA VAL A 57 -17.23 0.30 14.91
C VAL A 57 -17.44 -1.00 14.12
N TYR A 58 -17.52 -2.13 14.83
CA TYR A 58 -17.85 -3.42 14.22
C TYR A 58 -19.19 -3.36 13.50
N ASP A 59 -20.25 -2.91 14.18
CA ASP A 59 -21.60 -2.88 13.61
C ASP A 59 -21.64 -1.98 12.36
N GLU A 60 -21.01 -0.80 12.42
CA GLU A 60 -20.93 0.13 11.29
C GLU A 60 -20.16 -0.47 10.10
N LEU A 61 -18.97 -1.02 10.32
CA LEU A 61 -18.15 -1.59 9.24
C LEU A 61 -18.79 -2.84 8.63
N THR A 62 -19.36 -3.72 9.45
CA THR A 62 -20.09 -4.90 8.94
C THR A 62 -21.32 -4.50 8.13
N SER A 63 -22.06 -3.45 8.54
CA SER A 63 -23.18 -2.93 7.74
C SER A 63 -22.76 -2.44 6.34
N ARG A 64 -21.50 -2.03 6.19
CA ARG A 64 -20.88 -1.59 4.92
C ARG A 64 -20.22 -2.73 4.14
N GLY A 65 -20.34 -3.98 4.59
CA GLY A 65 -19.82 -5.16 3.91
C GLY A 65 -18.37 -5.52 4.22
N TYR A 66 -17.78 -4.97 5.28
CA TYR A 66 -16.45 -5.40 5.75
C TYR A 66 -16.53 -6.67 6.62
N ARG A 67 -15.48 -7.49 6.54
CA ARG A 67 -15.27 -8.65 7.42
C ARG A 67 -14.42 -8.21 8.60
N VAL A 68 -15.06 -8.06 9.76
CA VAL A 68 -14.42 -7.49 10.95
C VAL A 68 -14.15 -8.58 11.97
N THR A 69 -12.92 -8.62 12.50
CA THR A 69 -12.54 -9.47 13.63
C THR A 69 -12.08 -8.58 14.78
N ILE A 70 -12.65 -8.77 15.97
CA ILE A 70 -12.19 -8.08 17.18
C ILE A 70 -11.25 -9.03 17.93
N VAL A 71 -10.03 -8.58 18.21
CA VAL A 71 -9.07 -9.32 19.02
C VAL A 71 -9.35 -9.04 20.49
N GLN A 72 -9.37 -10.09 21.31
CA GLN A 72 -9.25 -9.97 22.75
C GLN A 72 -7.78 -10.19 23.11
N ASN A 73 -7.08 -9.10 23.35
CA ASN A 73 -5.70 -9.12 23.78
C ASN A 73 -5.64 -9.64 25.22
N PRO A 74 -4.81 -10.65 25.52
CA PRO A 74 -4.67 -11.16 26.88
C PRO A 74 -4.23 -10.11 27.90
N LEU A 75 -3.50 -9.08 27.46
CA LEU A 75 -2.87 -8.05 28.31
C LEU A 75 -1.92 -8.64 29.37
N THR A 76 -1.42 -9.86 29.15
CA THR A 76 -0.45 -10.55 30.01
C THR A 76 0.99 -10.21 29.62
N SER A 77 1.24 -10.03 28.32
CA SER A 77 2.51 -9.58 27.77
C SER A 77 2.31 -9.07 26.33
N LEU A 78 3.26 -8.27 25.83
CA LEU A 78 3.26 -7.86 24.42
C LEU A 78 3.32 -9.07 23.48
N ALA A 79 4.12 -10.08 23.81
CA ALA A 79 4.24 -11.29 22.98
C ALA A 79 2.91 -12.05 22.88
N ASP A 80 2.14 -12.13 23.98
CA ASP A 80 0.83 -12.79 23.98
C ASP A 80 -0.23 -11.98 23.21
N ASP A 81 -0.21 -10.65 23.32
CA ASP A 81 -1.08 -9.75 22.56
C ASP A 81 -0.82 -9.85 21.05
N VAL A 82 0.46 -9.85 20.65
CA VAL A 82 0.90 -10.07 19.27
C VAL A 82 0.48 -11.46 18.80
N ALA A 83 0.67 -12.50 19.61
CA ALA A 83 0.26 -13.85 19.24
C ALA A 83 -1.26 -13.96 19.04
N ALA A 84 -2.06 -13.28 19.87
CA ALA A 84 -3.52 -13.21 19.69
C ALA A 84 -3.91 -12.51 18.38
N THR A 85 -3.23 -11.41 18.06
CA THR A 85 -3.44 -10.64 16.82
C THR A 85 -3.02 -11.46 15.59
N LYS A 86 -1.85 -12.10 15.60
CA LYS A 86 -1.38 -12.98 14.50
C LYS A 86 -2.32 -14.16 14.26
N ARG A 87 -2.90 -14.76 15.31
CA ARG A 87 -3.97 -15.78 15.14
C ARG A 87 -5.21 -15.22 14.46
N ALA A 88 -5.57 -13.95 14.70
CA ALA A 88 -6.70 -13.31 14.03
C ALA A 88 -6.40 -13.00 12.57
N ILE A 89 -5.18 -12.56 12.25
CA ILE A 89 -4.69 -12.34 10.88
C ILE A 89 -4.76 -13.63 10.08
N ALA A 90 -4.22 -14.73 10.61
CA ALA A 90 -4.17 -16.03 9.93
C ALA A 90 -5.55 -16.64 9.61
N ARG A 91 -6.64 -16.11 10.20
CA ARG A 91 -8.03 -16.53 9.89
C ARG A 91 -8.70 -15.66 8.83
N GLN A 92 -8.02 -14.64 8.31
CA GLN A 92 -8.56 -13.78 7.25
C GLN A 92 -8.30 -14.41 5.87
N ASP A 93 -9.29 -14.34 4.99
CA ASP A 93 -9.23 -14.91 3.64
C ASP A 93 -8.65 -13.91 2.60
N GLY A 94 -7.68 -13.08 3.00
CA GLY A 94 -7.08 -12.08 2.13
C GLY A 94 -6.38 -10.94 2.88
N PRO A 95 -6.01 -9.86 2.17
CA PRO A 95 -5.33 -8.72 2.79
C PRO A 95 -6.13 -8.12 3.95
N VAL A 96 -5.45 -7.59 4.96
CA VAL A 96 -6.07 -7.08 6.20
C VAL A 96 -5.57 -5.69 6.57
N ILE A 97 -6.49 -4.86 7.09
CA ILE A 97 -6.14 -3.63 7.81
C ILE A 97 -6.15 -3.92 9.31
N LEU A 98 -5.04 -3.64 10.00
CA LEU A 98 -4.99 -3.68 11.47
C LEU A 98 -5.32 -2.31 12.03
N VAL A 99 -6.22 -2.25 13.00
CA VAL A 99 -6.63 -1.01 13.68
C VAL A 99 -6.36 -1.16 15.17
N GLY A 100 -5.53 -0.26 15.72
CA GLY A 100 -5.10 -0.30 17.11
C GLY A 100 -5.48 0.98 17.85
N HIS A 101 -6.06 0.86 19.05
CA HIS A 101 -6.32 2.00 19.94
C HIS A 101 -5.38 1.98 21.16
N SER A 102 -4.82 3.13 21.55
CA SER A 102 -3.90 3.24 22.70
C SER A 102 -2.76 2.21 22.61
N TRP A 103 -2.60 1.33 23.62
CA TRP A 103 -1.69 0.18 23.62
C TRP A 103 -1.83 -0.74 22.39
N GLY A 104 -3.03 -0.87 21.84
CA GLY A 104 -3.28 -1.65 20.63
C GLY A 104 -2.45 -1.17 19.44
N GLY A 105 -2.02 0.10 19.44
CA GLY A 105 -1.06 0.63 18.50
C GLY A 105 0.28 -0.11 18.51
N THR A 106 0.90 -0.27 19.69
CA THR A 106 2.13 -1.07 19.86
C THR A 106 1.95 -2.51 19.35
N VAL A 107 0.80 -3.12 19.66
CA VAL A 107 0.50 -4.50 19.23
C VAL A 107 0.40 -4.62 17.71
N ILE A 108 -0.25 -3.66 17.03
CA ILE A 108 -0.36 -3.68 15.57
C ILE A 108 0.95 -3.28 14.87
N THR A 109 1.81 -2.49 15.50
CA THR A 109 3.17 -2.20 14.99
C THR A 109 3.98 -3.49 14.92
N GLU A 110 4.03 -4.26 16.00
CA GLU A 110 4.76 -5.54 16.07
C GLU A 110 4.13 -6.65 15.21
N SER A 111 2.82 -6.57 14.96
CA SER A 111 2.11 -7.55 14.11
C SER A 111 2.07 -7.14 12.63
N GLY A 112 2.48 -5.92 12.30
CA GLY A 112 2.30 -5.30 11.00
C GLY A 112 3.26 -5.79 9.92
N ASP A 113 4.27 -6.57 10.30
CA ASP A 113 5.24 -7.20 9.39
C ASP A 113 4.68 -8.44 8.66
N ASP A 114 3.48 -8.88 9.01
CA ASP A 114 2.82 -10.02 8.40
C ASP A 114 2.47 -9.73 6.91
N PRO A 115 2.78 -10.63 5.97
CA PRO A 115 2.55 -10.41 4.54
C PRO A 115 1.08 -10.25 4.14
N GLN A 116 0.12 -10.64 4.99
CA GLN A 116 -1.30 -10.37 4.76
C GLN A 116 -1.70 -8.93 5.12
N VAL A 117 -0.88 -8.20 5.89
CA VAL A 117 -1.21 -6.85 6.37
C VAL A 117 -0.99 -5.84 5.25
N ALA A 118 -2.09 -5.22 4.80
CA ALA A 118 -2.08 -4.19 3.77
C ALA A 118 -1.92 -2.78 4.34
N GLY A 119 -2.14 -2.60 5.65
CA GLY A 119 -2.00 -1.30 6.29
C GLY A 119 -2.34 -1.31 7.78
N LEU A 120 -1.87 -0.26 8.45
CA LEU A 120 -2.05 -0.02 9.88
C LEU A 120 -2.84 1.27 10.10
N VAL A 121 -3.77 1.26 11.05
CA VAL A 121 -4.55 2.43 11.46
C VAL A 121 -4.39 2.62 12.96
N TYR A 122 -3.83 3.77 13.34
CA TYR A 122 -3.61 4.15 14.74
C TYR A 122 -4.71 5.10 15.19
N VAL A 123 -5.49 4.68 16.19
CA VAL A 123 -6.59 5.48 16.77
C VAL A 123 -6.18 5.93 18.17
N SER A 124 -5.72 7.18 18.33
CA SER A 124 -5.20 7.68 19.60
C SER A 124 -4.24 6.68 20.26
N ALA A 125 -3.29 6.18 19.48
CA ALA A 125 -2.49 5.00 19.80
C ALA A 125 -1.00 5.29 19.90
N LEU A 126 -0.28 4.39 20.55
CA LEU A 126 1.18 4.35 20.54
C LEU A 126 1.65 3.85 19.16
N SER A 127 2.72 4.43 18.61
CA SER A 127 3.20 4.14 17.25
C SER A 127 4.71 3.92 17.21
#